data_AF-A0A532E5U8-F1
#
_entry.id   AF-A0A532E5U8-F1
#
_cell.length_a   1.000
_cell.length_b   1.000
_cell.length_c   1.000
_cell.angle_alpha   90.00
_cell.angle_beta   90.00
_cell.angle_gamma   90.00
#
_symmetry.space_group_name_H-M   'P 1'
#
loop_
_entity.id
_entity.type
_entity.pdbx_description
1 polymer ?
#
loop_
_entity_poly.entity_id
_entity_poly.type
_entity_poly.pdbx_seq_one_letter_code
_entity_poly.pdbx_strand_id
1 'polypeptide(L)'
;MSYLQTPIAPWSSLLVVPAGTTATALVKAPAGFALRVVHGKKCSTPAGLFTEFARALGFPDYFGHNWDAMEECLADLEWLPAKGYVLLLTDAQAVLADNEDEYETLLEILSDAGEAWSKGQAGGGPKAIAFHTLFAVSHQEAPKRKHWGIEPAPMPELHPPTKGRSSRPSKNGRTPQ
;
A
#
# COMPACT_ATOMS: atom_id res chain seq x y z
N MET A 1 18.91 2.71 0.64
CA MET A 1 18.02 1.75 -0.03
C MET A 1 16.59 2.21 0.20
N SER A 2 15.67 1.97 -0.75
CA SER A 2 14.26 2.33 -0.54
C SER A 2 13.65 1.41 0.52
N TYR A 3 12.81 1.95 1.40
CA TYR A 3 12.08 1.19 2.43
C TYR A 3 11.42 -0.09 1.87
N LEU A 4 10.83 -0.02 0.67
CA LEU A 4 10.16 -1.18 0.04
C LEU A 4 11.10 -2.33 -0.32
N GLN A 5 12.42 -2.12 -0.30
CA GLN A 5 13.41 -3.15 -0.63
C GLN A 5 13.93 -3.89 0.59
N THR A 6 13.68 -3.37 1.79
CA THR A 6 14.23 -3.91 3.02
C THR A 6 13.21 -4.82 3.69
N PRO A 7 13.54 -6.08 4.01
CA PRO A 7 12.65 -6.97 4.77
C PRO A 7 12.66 -6.57 6.25
N ILE A 8 12.24 -5.34 6.55
CA ILE A 8 12.16 -4.76 7.90
C ILE A 8 10.83 -4.02 8.04
N ALA A 9 10.20 -4.16 9.21
CA ALA A 9 8.97 -3.47 9.58
C ALA A 9 9.09 -1.93 9.44
N PRO A 10 7.98 -1.20 9.26
CA PRO A 10 6.60 -1.69 9.23
C PRO A 10 6.24 -2.50 7.98
N TRP A 11 5.40 -3.51 8.10
CA TRP A 11 4.93 -4.31 6.95
C TRP A 11 3.74 -3.67 6.24
N SER A 12 2.87 -3.03 7.02
CA SER A 12 1.75 -2.23 6.53
C SER A 12 1.99 -0.76 6.86
N SER A 13 1.73 0.15 5.93
CA SER A 13 1.91 1.58 6.15
C SER A 13 0.92 2.44 5.40
N LEU A 14 0.57 3.59 6.00
CA LEU A 14 -0.34 4.57 5.41
C LEU A 14 0.40 5.44 4.39
N LEU A 15 -0.17 5.57 3.19
CA LEU A 15 0.31 6.46 2.14
C LEU A 15 -0.75 7.55 1.86
N VAL A 16 -0.49 8.78 2.30
CA VAL A 16 -1.37 9.91 1.98
C VAL A 16 -1.05 10.43 0.58
N VAL A 17 -2.02 10.31 -0.31
CA VAL A 17 -1.94 10.71 -1.72
C VAL A 17 -2.26 12.20 -1.86
N PRO A 18 -1.35 13.03 -2.39
CA PRO A 18 -1.61 14.43 -2.65
C PRO A 18 -2.74 14.62 -3.68
N ALA A 19 -3.46 15.74 -3.55
CA ALA A 19 -4.52 16.10 -4.50
C ALA A 19 -3.99 16.17 -5.94
N GLY A 20 -4.75 15.64 -6.90
CA GLY A 20 -4.40 15.64 -8.32
C GLY A 20 -3.40 14.55 -8.74
N THR A 21 -3.04 13.62 -7.85
CA THR A 21 -2.18 12.47 -8.16
C THR A 21 -2.91 11.16 -7.86
N THR A 22 -2.54 10.07 -8.54
CA THR A 22 -3.02 8.72 -8.22
C THR A 22 -1.99 7.94 -7.42
N ALA A 23 -2.44 7.07 -6.52
CA ALA A 23 -1.55 6.20 -5.73
C ALA A 23 -0.60 5.37 -6.61
N THR A 24 -1.12 4.87 -7.75
CA THR A 24 -0.37 4.08 -8.73
C THR A 24 0.74 4.87 -9.44
N ALA A 25 0.63 6.20 -9.53
CA ALA A 25 1.69 7.04 -10.09
C ALA A 25 2.83 7.30 -9.09
N LEU A 26 2.54 7.20 -7.78
CA LEU A 26 3.47 7.49 -6.69
C LEU A 26 4.33 6.29 -6.31
N VAL A 27 3.74 5.10 -6.35
CA VAL A 27 4.41 3.86 -5.94
C VAL A 27 5.03 3.18 -7.15
N LYS A 28 6.36 3.07 -7.14
CA LYS A 28 7.12 2.29 -8.11
C LYS A 28 7.78 1.12 -7.40
N ALA A 29 7.51 -0.09 -7.88
CA ALA A 29 8.21 -1.26 -7.37
C ALA A 29 9.68 -1.26 -7.83
N PRO A 30 10.60 -1.72 -6.97
CA PRO A 30 11.98 -2.01 -7.35
C PRO A 30 12.06 -3.05 -8.48
N ALA A 31 13.21 -3.10 -9.18
CA ALA A 31 13.42 -4.06 -10.24
C ALA A 31 13.28 -5.52 -9.73
N GLY A 32 12.41 -6.29 -10.38
CA GLY A 32 12.13 -7.69 -10.02
C GLY A 32 11.14 -7.87 -8.87
N PHE A 33 10.58 -6.80 -8.32
CA PHE A 33 9.47 -6.88 -7.36
C PHE A 33 8.13 -6.99 -8.10
N ALA A 34 7.18 -7.69 -7.49
CA ALA A 34 5.79 -7.67 -7.92
C ALA A 34 5.06 -6.51 -7.23
N LEU A 35 4.51 -5.57 -8.02
CA LEU A 35 3.54 -4.59 -7.54
C LEU A 35 2.13 -5.06 -7.89
N ARG A 36 1.27 -5.26 -6.89
CA ARG A 36 -0.15 -5.60 -7.09
C ARG A 36 -1.05 -4.53 -6.48
N VAL A 37 -2.11 -4.21 -7.21
CA VAL A 37 -3.08 -3.18 -6.81
C VAL A 37 -4.38 -3.85 -6.39
N VAL A 38 -4.80 -3.56 -5.16
CA VAL A 38 -6.07 -3.99 -4.56
C VAL A 38 -6.96 -2.75 -4.48
N HIS A 39 -8.16 -2.81 -5.05
CA HIS A 39 -9.07 -1.66 -5.06
C HIS A 39 -9.94 -1.67 -3.79
N GLY A 40 -9.63 -0.79 -2.83
CA GLY A 40 -10.29 -0.76 -1.52
C GLY A 40 -11.80 -0.53 -1.58
N LYS A 41 -12.31 0.16 -2.60
CA LYS A 41 -13.76 0.30 -2.85
C LYS A 41 -14.48 -1.02 -3.13
N LYS A 42 -13.77 -2.08 -3.50
CA LYS A 42 -14.32 -3.44 -3.66
C LYS A 42 -14.18 -4.28 -2.39
N CYS A 43 -13.50 -3.76 -1.37
CA CYS A 43 -13.18 -4.45 -0.13
C CYS A 43 -14.03 -3.94 1.05
N SER A 44 -15.25 -3.45 0.80
CA SER A 44 -16.12 -2.95 1.86
C SER A 44 -16.72 -4.07 2.72
N THR A 45 -16.67 -5.32 2.26
CA THR A 45 -17.07 -6.54 2.99
C THR A 45 -15.95 -7.59 2.92
N PRO A 46 -15.88 -8.54 3.86
CA PRO A 46 -14.89 -9.62 3.81
C PRO A 46 -14.93 -10.40 2.49
N ALA A 47 -16.13 -10.76 2.00
CA ALA A 47 -16.29 -11.46 0.73
C ALA A 47 -15.73 -10.65 -0.47
N GLY A 48 -15.98 -9.34 -0.50
CA GLY A 48 -15.43 -8.45 -1.53
C GLY A 48 -13.91 -8.33 -1.43
N LEU A 49 -13.39 -8.24 -0.20
CA LEU A 49 -11.96 -8.21 0.09
C LEU A 49 -11.27 -9.48 -0.42
N PHE A 50 -11.75 -10.67 -0.04
CA PHE A 50 -11.19 -11.94 -0.47
C PHE A 50 -11.17 -12.06 -2.00
N THR A 51 -12.26 -11.67 -2.65
CA THR A 51 -12.37 -11.68 -4.12
C THR A 51 -11.34 -10.74 -4.76
N GLU A 52 -11.17 -9.54 -4.22
CA GLU A 52 -10.25 -8.55 -4.79
C GLU A 52 -8.78 -8.89 -4.53
N PHE A 53 -8.45 -9.47 -3.36
CA PHE A 53 -7.11 -10.00 -3.09
C PHE A 53 -6.78 -11.17 -4.01
N ALA A 54 -7.68 -12.13 -4.15
CA ALA A 54 -7.51 -13.26 -5.06
C ALA A 54 -7.27 -12.79 -6.50
N ARG A 55 -8.06 -11.82 -6.98
CA ARG A 55 -7.86 -11.20 -8.31
C ARG A 55 -6.53 -10.45 -8.43
N ALA A 56 -6.13 -9.70 -7.41
CA ALA A 56 -4.94 -8.87 -7.46
C ALA A 56 -3.65 -9.69 -7.41
N LEU A 57 -3.61 -10.73 -6.59
CA LEU A 57 -2.46 -11.61 -6.39
C LEU A 57 -2.48 -12.85 -7.29
N GLY A 58 -3.60 -13.11 -7.97
CA GLY A 58 -3.79 -14.30 -8.79
C GLY A 58 -3.83 -15.57 -7.95
N PHE A 59 -4.56 -15.55 -6.83
CA PHE A 59 -4.72 -16.72 -5.97
C PHE A 59 -5.29 -17.90 -6.76
N PRO A 60 -4.96 -19.15 -6.39
CA PRO A 60 -5.45 -20.35 -7.07
C PRO A 60 -6.97 -20.48 -7.05
N ASP A 61 -7.52 -21.21 -8.02
CA ASP A 61 -8.98 -21.42 -8.16
C ASP A 61 -9.62 -22.15 -6.97
N TYR A 62 -8.82 -22.85 -6.15
CA TYR A 62 -9.27 -23.53 -4.93
C TYR A 62 -9.28 -22.61 -3.69
N PHE A 63 -8.99 -21.31 -3.85
CA PHE A 63 -8.98 -20.35 -2.75
C PHE A 63 -10.31 -20.37 -1.99
N GLY A 64 -10.24 -20.58 -0.67
CA GLY A 64 -11.41 -20.83 0.19
C GLY A 64 -12.28 -19.61 0.52
N HIS A 65 -11.92 -18.40 0.08
CA HIS A 65 -12.65 -17.15 0.35
C HIS A 65 -12.98 -16.91 1.82
N ASN A 66 -12.00 -17.15 2.70
CA ASN A 66 -12.05 -16.89 4.13
C ASN A 66 -10.67 -16.41 4.63
N TRP A 67 -10.58 -16.03 5.91
CA TRP A 67 -9.34 -15.50 6.50
C TRP A 67 -8.20 -16.51 6.54
N ASP A 68 -8.46 -17.74 6.99
CA ASP A 68 -7.47 -18.81 7.06
C ASP A 68 -6.86 -19.07 5.66
N ALA A 69 -7.71 -19.17 4.63
CA ALA A 69 -7.25 -19.35 3.26
C ALA A 69 -6.46 -18.16 2.73
N MET A 70 -6.77 -16.94 3.19
CA MET A 70 -6.03 -15.73 2.81
C MET A 70 -4.65 -15.71 3.45
N GLU A 71 -4.55 -16.06 4.73
CA GLU A 71 -3.28 -16.23 5.44
C GLU A 71 -2.40 -17.27 4.73
N GLU A 72 -2.96 -18.46 4.44
CA GLU A 72 -2.26 -19.53 3.71
C GLU A 72 -1.74 -19.04 2.35
N CYS A 73 -2.57 -18.37 1.56
CA CYS A 73 -2.16 -17.86 0.24
C CYS A 73 -1.14 -16.72 0.33
N LEU A 74 -1.11 -15.94 1.41
CA LEU A 74 -0.11 -14.89 1.61
C LEU A 74 1.23 -15.45 2.14
N ALA A 75 1.17 -16.55 2.89
CA ALA A 75 2.35 -17.29 3.37
C ALA A 75 3.04 -18.08 2.24
N ASP A 76 2.33 -18.41 1.17
CA ASP A 76 2.90 -19.07 0.00
C ASP A 76 2.39 -18.48 -1.32
N LEU A 77 3.27 -17.75 -2.01
CA LEU A 77 3.02 -17.14 -3.31
C LEU A 77 3.81 -17.83 -4.43
N GLU A 78 3.98 -19.15 -4.37
CA GLU A 78 4.77 -19.91 -5.34
C GLU A 78 4.39 -19.67 -6.82
N TRP A 79 3.10 -19.41 -7.10
CA TRP A 79 2.60 -19.08 -8.44
C TRP A 79 2.95 -17.67 -8.91
N LEU A 80 3.42 -16.81 -8.01
CA LEU A 80 3.79 -15.41 -8.26
C LEU A 80 5.26 -15.16 -7.87
N PRO A 81 6.25 -15.81 -8.48
CA PRO A 81 7.64 -15.65 -8.07
C PRO A 81 8.15 -14.21 -8.31
N ALA A 82 8.67 -13.58 -7.25
CA ALA A 82 9.27 -12.25 -7.31
C ALA A 82 10.46 -12.12 -6.34
N LYS A 83 11.27 -11.06 -6.52
CA LYS A 83 12.35 -10.69 -5.56
C LYS A 83 11.83 -10.01 -4.29
N GLY A 84 10.54 -9.69 -4.28
CA GLY A 84 9.82 -9.00 -3.22
C GLY A 84 8.46 -8.54 -3.70
N TYR A 85 7.59 -8.20 -2.76
CA TYR A 85 6.18 -7.92 -3.00
C TYR A 85 5.80 -6.56 -2.43
N VAL A 86 5.05 -5.80 -3.22
CA VAL A 86 4.42 -4.57 -2.79
C VAL A 86 2.95 -4.64 -3.14
N LEU A 87 2.10 -4.60 -2.12
CA LEU A 87 0.67 -4.44 -2.27
C LEU A 87 0.32 -2.95 -2.13
N LEU A 88 -0.47 -2.44 -3.07
CA LEU A 88 -1.01 -1.09 -3.03
C LEU A 88 -2.53 -1.17 -2.91
N LEU A 89 -3.06 -0.88 -1.73
CA LEU A 89 -4.49 -0.78 -1.47
C LEU A 89 -4.94 0.65 -1.75
N THR A 90 -5.67 0.88 -2.85
CA THR A 90 -6.20 2.22 -3.17
C THR A 90 -7.51 2.48 -2.46
N ASP A 91 -7.86 3.74 -2.23
CA ASP A 91 -9.09 4.12 -1.53
C ASP A 91 -9.21 3.38 -0.16
N ALA A 92 -8.10 3.33 0.58
CA ALA A 92 -7.96 2.52 1.79
C ALA A 92 -9.01 2.82 2.87
N GLN A 93 -9.59 4.03 2.87
CA GLN A 93 -10.67 4.40 3.79
C GLN A 93 -11.96 3.60 3.58
N ALA A 94 -12.13 2.97 2.40
CA ALA A 94 -13.30 2.16 2.06
C ALA A 94 -13.13 0.69 2.45
N VAL A 95 -11.92 0.25 2.80
CA VAL A 95 -11.63 -1.14 3.18
C VAL A 95 -12.25 -1.40 4.54
N LEU A 96 -13.25 -2.29 4.55
CA LEU A 96 -13.97 -2.74 5.75
C LEU A 96 -14.38 -1.58 6.66
N ALA A 97 -14.84 -0.48 6.06
CA ALA A 97 -15.08 0.80 6.77
C ALA A 97 -16.14 0.70 7.88
N ASP A 98 -17.06 -0.27 7.75
CA ASP A 98 -18.15 -0.50 8.71
C ASP A 98 -17.87 -1.68 9.66
N ASN A 99 -16.69 -2.32 9.58
CA ASN A 99 -16.34 -3.47 10.40
C ASN A 99 -14.87 -3.40 10.85
N GLU A 100 -14.64 -2.85 12.04
CA GLU A 100 -13.30 -2.62 12.57
C GLU A 100 -12.59 -3.92 12.93
N ASP A 101 -13.29 -4.90 13.52
CA ASP A 101 -12.70 -6.19 13.92
C ASP A 101 -12.12 -6.95 12.70
N GLU A 102 -12.85 -6.94 11.58
CA GLU A 102 -12.38 -7.53 10.31
C GLU A 102 -11.20 -6.74 9.71
N TYR A 103 -11.19 -5.41 9.90
CA TYR A 103 -10.07 -4.57 9.45
C TYR A 103 -8.81 -4.83 10.28
N GLU A 104 -8.94 -4.99 11.60
CA GLU A 104 -7.84 -5.37 12.49
C GLU A 104 -7.30 -6.75 12.11
N THR A 105 -8.18 -7.72 11.85
CA THR A 105 -7.81 -9.06 11.34
C THR A 105 -7.01 -8.98 10.04
N LEU A 106 -7.42 -8.13 9.10
CA LEU A 106 -6.66 -7.88 7.87
C LEU A 106 -5.24 -7.34 8.16
N LEU A 107 -5.11 -6.38 9.08
CA LEU A 107 -3.82 -5.79 9.43
C LEU A 107 -2.88 -6.82 10.06
N GLU A 108 -3.41 -7.67 10.95
CA GLU A 108 -2.67 -8.77 11.57
C GLU A 108 -2.14 -9.74 10.51
N ILE A 109 -3.01 -10.25 9.63
CA ILE A 109 -2.62 -11.17 8.55
C ILE A 109 -1.56 -10.57 7.62
N LEU A 110 -1.68 -9.28 7.25
CA LEU A 110 -0.69 -8.61 6.41
C LEU A 110 0.65 -8.39 7.16
N SER A 111 0.59 -8.17 8.47
CA SER A 111 1.78 -8.06 9.31
C SER A 111 2.50 -9.41 9.42
N ASP A 112 1.76 -10.48 9.69
CA ASP A 112 2.29 -11.83 9.83
C ASP A 112 2.90 -12.32 8.52
N ALA A 113 2.25 -12.04 7.38
CA ALA A 113 2.83 -12.28 6.07
C ALA A 113 4.17 -11.54 5.90
N GLY A 114 4.21 -10.23 6.18
CA GLY A 114 5.43 -9.42 6.12
C GLY A 114 6.58 -10.00 6.95
N GLU A 115 6.28 -10.40 8.18
CA GLU A 115 7.24 -11.00 9.10
C GLU A 115 7.72 -12.38 8.63
N ALA A 116 6.81 -13.24 8.19
CA ALA A 116 7.14 -14.58 7.69
C ALA A 116 8.06 -14.52 6.47
N TRP A 117 7.76 -13.65 5.49
CA TRP A 117 8.65 -13.42 4.32
C TRP A 117 10.00 -12.84 4.75
N SER A 118 10.04 -11.95 5.74
CA SER A 118 11.30 -11.39 6.25
C SER A 118 12.20 -12.43 6.93
N LYS A 119 11.62 -13.47 7.52
CA LYS A 119 12.33 -14.56 8.20
C LYS A 119 12.63 -15.75 7.30
N GLY A 120 12.19 -15.73 6.04
CA GLY A 120 12.31 -16.87 5.12
C GLY A 120 11.44 -18.07 5.54
N GLN A 121 10.33 -17.81 6.23
CA GLN A 121 9.35 -18.81 6.65
C GLN A 121 8.23 -18.99 5.60
N ALA A 122 8.12 -18.05 4.65
CA ALA A 122 7.16 -18.04 3.56
C ALA A 122 7.79 -18.44 2.21
N GLY A 123 7.00 -19.02 1.31
CA GLY A 123 7.41 -19.38 -0.06
C GLY A 123 8.50 -20.45 -0.18
N GLY A 124 8.71 -21.26 0.87
CA GLY A 124 9.57 -22.45 0.85
C GLY A 124 11.09 -22.21 0.66
N GLY A 125 11.54 -20.96 0.64
CA GLY A 125 12.94 -20.59 0.36
C GLY A 125 13.68 -20.02 1.59
N PRO A 126 14.99 -20.25 1.75
CA PRO A 126 15.74 -19.86 2.95
C PRO A 126 16.09 -18.36 3.03
N LYS A 127 15.49 -17.51 2.19
CA LYS A 127 15.89 -16.10 2.04
C LYS A 127 14.82 -15.17 2.55
N ALA A 128 15.24 -14.16 3.30
CA ALA A 128 14.43 -13.00 3.64
C ALA A 128 13.99 -12.25 2.37
N ILE A 129 12.69 -12.04 2.22
CA ILE A 129 12.07 -11.33 1.11
C ILE A 129 11.24 -10.18 1.68
N ALA A 130 11.33 -9.01 1.05
CA ALA A 130 10.52 -7.86 1.44
C ALA A 130 9.08 -8.05 0.95
N PHE A 131 8.13 -7.94 1.88
CA PHE A 131 6.70 -7.93 1.61
C PHE A 131 6.10 -6.72 2.34
N HIS A 132 5.60 -5.75 1.58
CA HIS A 132 5.02 -4.52 2.13
C HIS A 132 3.65 -4.23 1.56
N THR A 133 2.77 -3.68 2.40
CA THR A 133 1.44 -3.22 2.03
C THR A 133 1.31 -1.73 2.28
N LEU A 134 0.97 -0.97 1.24
CA LEU A 134 0.73 0.46 1.30
C LEU A 134 -0.78 0.73 1.22
N PHE A 135 -1.34 1.29 2.28
CA PHE A 135 -2.73 1.73 2.36
C PHE A 135 -2.80 3.17 1.84
N ALA A 136 -3.18 3.33 0.58
CA ALA A 136 -3.24 4.61 -0.08
C ALA A 136 -4.60 5.29 0.10
N VAL A 137 -4.57 6.49 0.68
CA VAL A 137 -5.76 7.31 0.94
C VAL A 137 -5.48 8.75 0.54
N SER A 138 -6.47 9.45 0.00
CA SER A 138 -6.29 10.89 -0.26
C SER A 138 -6.31 11.70 1.03
N HIS A 139 -5.66 12.86 1.06
CA HIS A 139 -5.71 13.75 2.22
C HIS A 139 -7.15 14.15 2.63
N GLN A 140 -8.09 14.21 1.68
CA GLN A 140 -9.50 14.53 1.95
C GLN A 140 -10.24 13.37 2.61
N GLU A 141 -9.85 12.14 2.28
CA GLU A 141 -10.54 10.92 2.70
C GLU A 141 -9.91 10.33 3.98
N ALA A 142 -8.65 10.65 4.28
CA ALA A 142 -7.93 10.15 5.44
C ALA A 142 -8.67 10.34 6.79
N PRO A 143 -9.35 11.48 7.04
CA PRO A 143 -10.10 11.68 8.29
C PRO A 143 -11.38 10.84 8.42
N LYS A 144 -11.85 10.17 7.35
CA LYS A 144 -13.10 9.39 7.40
C LYS A 144 -12.96 8.11 8.21
N ARG A 145 -11.76 7.53 8.25
CA ARG A 145 -11.45 6.39 9.12
C ARG A 145 -10.86 6.94 10.41
N LYS A 146 -11.48 6.56 11.54
CA LYS A 146 -11.09 7.06 12.88
C LYS A 146 -9.74 6.51 13.29
N HIS A 147 -9.53 5.22 13.09
CA HIS A 147 -8.34 4.48 13.53
C HIS A 147 -7.78 3.69 12.34
N TRP A 148 -6.51 3.94 12.04
CA TRP A 148 -5.84 3.30 10.91
C TRP A 148 -5.09 2.04 11.32
N GLY A 149 -4.66 1.93 12.59
CA GLY A 149 -3.88 0.79 13.09
C GLY A 149 -2.50 0.63 12.45
N ILE A 150 -2.07 1.62 11.64
CA ILE A 150 -0.81 1.59 10.88
C ILE A 150 -0.17 2.97 10.86
N GLU A 151 1.15 2.98 10.86
CA GLU A 151 1.96 4.21 10.82
C GLU A 151 2.11 4.74 9.39
N PRO A 152 2.39 6.04 9.20
CA PRO A 152 2.77 6.59 7.91
C PRO A 152 3.97 5.87 7.30
N ALA A 153 3.96 5.65 5.98
CA ALA A 153 5.07 5.02 5.29
C ALA A 153 6.36 5.83 5.48
N PRO A 154 7.51 5.19 5.81
CA PRO A 154 8.79 5.86 6.00
C PRO A 154 9.44 6.21 4.64
N MET A 155 8.67 6.88 3.81
CA MET A 155 9.08 7.44 2.54
C MET A 155 9.18 8.96 2.68
N PRO A 156 10.09 9.63 1.95
CA PRO A 156 10.08 11.08 1.89
C PRO A 156 8.69 11.54 1.49
N GLU A 157 8.11 12.49 2.24
CA GLU A 157 6.81 13.06 1.90
C GLU A 157 6.81 13.40 0.41
N LEU A 158 5.85 12.84 -0.32
CA LEU A 158 5.60 13.19 -1.71
C LEU A 158 4.97 14.58 -1.68
N HIS A 159 5.79 15.58 -1.39
CA HIS A 159 5.36 16.96 -1.35
C HIS A 159 4.76 17.28 -2.73
N PRO A 160 3.55 17.86 -2.79
CA PRO A 160 3.06 18.41 -4.05
C PRO A 160 4.11 19.39 -4.57
N PRO A 161 4.35 19.47 -5.89
CA PRO A 161 5.30 20.42 -6.43
C PRO A 161 4.89 21.81 -5.95
N THR A 162 5.73 22.43 -5.11
CA THR A 162 5.54 23.79 -4.65
C THR A 162 5.38 24.65 -5.89
N LYS A 163 4.16 25.17 -6.13
CA LYS A 163 3.90 26.10 -7.23
C LYS A 163 4.90 27.25 -7.05
N GLY A 164 5.90 27.29 -7.93
CA GLY A 164 6.86 28.38 -8.01
C GLY A 164 6.08 29.68 -8.04
N ARG A 165 6.25 30.48 -6.99
CA ARG A 165 5.66 31.81 -6.88
C ARG A 165 6.28 32.61 -8.02
N SER A 166 5.53 32.78 -9.11
CA SER A 166 5.92 33.64 -10.22
C SER A 166 6.08 35.06 -9.68
N SER A 167 7.32 35.47 -9.46
CA SER A 167 7.67 36.86 -9.20
C SER A 167 7.50 37.62 -10.51
N ARG A 168 6.35 38.30 -10.63
CA ARG A 168 6.12 39.36 -11.62
C ARG A 168 7.31 40.34 -11.60
N PRO A 169 7.94 40.68 -12.73
CA PRO A 169 8.89 41.78 -12.76
C PRO A 169 8.10 43.09 -12.64
N SER A 170 8.37 43.85 -11.57
CA SER A 170 7.87 45.20 -11.39
C SER A 170 8.55 46.14 -12.40
N LYS A 171 7.80 46.57 -13.42
CA LYS A 171 8.14 47.75 -14.21
C LYS A 171 7.72 48.98 -13.41
N ASN A 172 8.68 49.76 -12.93
CA ASN A 172 8.57 51.20 -12.65
C ASN A 172 9.96 51.75 -13.02
N GLY A 173 10.14 52.71 -13.92
CA GLY A 173 9.34 53.90 -14.14
C GLY A 173 10.33 55.06 -14.07
N ARG A 174 10.86 55.44 -15.23
CA ARG A 174 11.79 56.56 -15.45
C ARG A 174 11.12 57.87 -15.03
N THR A 175 11.84 58.76 -14.34
CA THR A 175 11.80 60.22 -14.59
C THR A 175 13.03 60.92 -13.99
N PRO A 176 13.40 62.11 -14.51
CA PRO A 176 14.78 62.53 -14.72
C PRO A 176 15.27 63.58 -13.71
N GLN A 177 16.57 63.87 -13.77
CA GLN A 177 17.12 65.20 -13.54
C GLN A 177 17.89 65.63 -14.79
#